data_AF-A0A8S0VGP4-F1
#
_entry.id   AF-A0A8S0VGP4-F1
#
_cell.length_a   1.000
_cell.length_b   1.000
_cell.length_c   1.000
_cell.angle_alpha   90.00
_cell.angle_beta   90.00
_cell.angle_gamma   90.00
#
_symmetry.space_group_name_H-M   'P 1'
#
loop_
_entity.id
_entity.type
_entity.pdbx_description
1 polymer ?
#
loop_
_entity_poly.entity_id
_entity_poly.type
_entity_poly.pdbx_seq_one_letter_code
_entity_poly.pdbx_strand_id
1 'polypeptide(L)'
;MNATLVLPELDANSFWHDDSGFHGIYDVEHFINSLRYDVKIVERIPEFRKNGKIKKIKAFQIRPPRDAPISWYTTFALEKMKEHNAIYLTPFSHRLAEEIDYPEYQRLRCRVNYHALRFKPHIMELSNSIVNRLRAQGHFMAIHLRFEMDMLAFAGCFDIFTPEEQKILKKYREENFAAKKLVYSERRAIGKCPLTPEEVSLILRAMGFDNSTRIYLAAGELFGGDRFMKPFRSLFPRLENHSTVDTTGELAKNTHGLLGSAVDYMVCLLADIFMPTYDGPSNFANNLLGHRLYYGFRTTIRPDRKALARIFIDREKGQTAGFEEAVRQVMLSTNFGGPHKRLPPESFYTNSWPECFCQTSASNPADKCPPDNVLNILDSQLATERIDDSESIASNFTSDVDK
;
A
#
# COMPACT_ATOMS: atom_id res chain seq x y z
N MET A 1 5.53 -25.56 -12.87
CA MET A 1 6.32 -26.03 -11.71
C MET A 1 5.67 -27.19 -10.97
N ASN A 2 4.34 -27.34 -10.96
CA ASN A 2 3.61 -28.33 -10.15
C ASN A 2 4.02 -28.27 -8.67
N ALA A 3 4.03 -27.05 -8.13
CA ALA A 3 4.45 -26.75 -6.77
C ALA A 3 3.23 -26.41 -5.90
N THR A 4 3.36 -26.63 -4.60
CA THR A 4 2.38 -26.18 -3.59
C THR A 4 2.94 -24.92 -2.92
N LEU A 5 2.14 -23.86 -2.83
CA LEU A 5 2.49 -22.66 -2.08
C LEU A 5 2.24 -22.93 -0.60
N VAL A 6 3.26 -22.67 0.23
CA VAL A 6 3.07 -22.56 1.67
C VAL A 6 2.77 -21.09 1.98
N LEU A 7 1.83 -20.82 2.89
CA LEU A 7 1.50 -19.43 3.26
C LEU A 7 2.78 -18.65 3.62
N PRO A 8 2.89 -17.40 3.16
CA PRO A 8 4.11 -16.63 3.34
C PRO A 8 4.27 -16.23 4.81
N GLU A 9 5.52 -16.16 5.25
CA GLU A 9 5.89 -15.54 6.51
C GLU A 9 6.08 -14.03 6.30
N LEU A 10 5.44 -13.22 7.14
CA LEU A 10 5.67 -11.77 7.15
C LEU A 10 6.92 -11.49 7.99
N ASP A 11 7.87 -10.73 7.45
CA ASP A 11 9.00 -10.21 8.21
C ASP A 11 8.54 -9.06 9.10
N ALA A 12 7.90 -9.41 10.21
CA ALA A 12 7.33 -8.46 11.16
C ALA A 12 8.34 -8.06 12.26
N ASN A 13 9.42 -8.83 12.44
CA ASN A 13 10.41 -8.60 13.50
C ASN A 13 11.36 -7.41 13.23
N SER A 14 11.57 -7.04 11.97
CA SER A 14 12.58 -6.05 11.60
C SER A 14 12.16 -4.59 11.86
N PHE A 15 10.86 -4.32 12.01
CA PHE A 15 10.35 -2.95 12.21
C PHE A 15 9.07 -2.88 13.05
N TRP A 16 8.15 -3.85 12.90
CA TRP A 16 6.82 -3.80 13.50
C TRP A 16 6.75 -4.45 14.88
N HIS A 17 7.71 -5.33 15.22
CA HIS A 17 7.71 -6.10 16.47
C HIS A 17 6.36 -6.81 16.73
N ASP A 18 5.72 -7.27 15.66
CA ASP A 18 4.40 -7.91 15.63
C ASP A 18 4.56 -9.40 15.33
N ASP A 19 3.88 -10.28 16.06
CA ASP A 19 3.97 -11.74 15.89
C ASP A 19 2.72 -12.35 15.23
N SER A 20 1.78 -11.50 14.79
CA SER A 20 0.49 -11.93 14.24
C SER A 20 0.65 -12.65 12.89
N GLY A 21 1.68 -12.27 12.12
CA GLY A 21 2.02 -12.90 10.85
C GLY A 21 0.91 -12.81 9.80
N PHE A 22 0.97 -13.66 8.77
CA PHE A 22 -0.03 -13.65 7.69
C PHE A 22 -1.45 -13.97 8.19
N HIS A 23 -1.56 -14.95 9.10
CA HIS A 23 -2.81 -15.32 9.76
C HIS A 23 -3.38 -14.22 10.65
N GLY A 24 -2.57 -13.28 11.13
CA GLY A 24 -3.02 -12.17 11.96
C GLY A 24 -3.86 -11.16 11.19
N ILE A 25 -3.50 -10.94 9.93
CA ILE A 25 -3.94 -9.79 9.14
C ILE A 25 -4.89 -10.19 8.00
N TYR A 26 -4.64 -11.30 7.33
CA TYR A 26 -5.41 -11.73 6.16
C TYR A 26 -6.44 -12.81 6.49
N ASP A 27 -7.53 -12.81 5.74
CA ASP A 27 -8.49 -13.91 5.70
C ASP A 27 -7.90 -15.08 4.91
N VAL A 28 -7.27 -16.00 5.64
CA VAL A 28 -6.55 -17.15 5.07
C VAL A 28 -7.49 -18.13 4.38
N GLU A 29 -8.67 -18.36 4.94
CA GLU A 29 -9.66 -19.27 4.36
C GLU A 29 -10.14 -18.73 3.01
N HIS A 30 -10.51 -17.44 2.96
CA HIS A 30 -10.87 -16.76 1.73
C HIS A 30 -9.72 -16.81 0.70
N PHE A 31 -8.48 -16.56 1.13
CA PHE A 31 -7.30 -16.60 0.25
C PHE A 31 -7.09 -17.97 -0.40
N ILE A 32 -7.16 -19.05 0.39
CA ILE A 32 -7.02 -20.44 -0.11
C ILE A 32 -8.18 -20.78 -1.05
N ASN A 33 -9.42 -20.47 -0.63
CA ASN A 33 -10.62 -20.79 -1.41
C ASN A 33 -10.70 -20.03 -2.73
N SER A 34 -10.25 -18.77 -2.76
CA SER A 34 -10.23 -17.91 -3.95
C SER A 34 -9.25 -18.39 -5.02
N LEU A 35 -8.19 -19.10 -4.63
CA LEU A 35 -7.08 -19.53 -5.50
C LEU A 35 -7.05 -21.04 -5.73
N ARG A 36 -8.04 -21.80 -5.23
CA ARG A 36 -8.06 -23.27 -5.21
C ARG A 36 -7.90 -23.95 -6.57
N TYR A 37 -8.29 -23.27 -7.65
CA TYR A 37 -8.18 -23.77 -9.03
C TYR A 37 -6.89 -23.33 -9.73
N ASP A 38 -6.12 -22.42 -9.14
CA ASP A 38 -4.93 -21.84 -9.75
C ASP A 38 -3.65 -22.34 -9.09
N VAL A 39 -3.64 -22.38 -7.76
CA VAL A 39 -2.48 -22.76 -6.96
C VAL A 39 -2.96 -23.58 -5.76
N LYS A 40 -2.33 -24.73 -5.54
CA LYS A 40 -2.52 -25.48 -4.29
C LYS A 40 -1.80 -24.74 -3.16
N ILE A 41 -2.54 -24.38 -2.12
CA ILE A 41 -2.02 -23.64 -0.97
C ILE A 41 -2.15 -24.48 0.30
N VAL A 42 -1.13 -24.47 1.15
CA VAL A 42 -1.14 -25.07 2.49
C VAL A 42 -0.62 -24.08 3.52
N GLU A 43 -1.09 -24.16 4.75
CA GLU A 43 -0.66 -23.23 5.82
C GLU A 43 0.77 -23.47 6.29
N ARG A 44 1.21 -24.73 6.28
CA ARG A 44 2.54 -25.12 6.77
C ARG A 44 3.13 -26.24 5.92
N ILE A 45 4.46 -26.32 5.92
CA ILE A 45 5.18 -27.42 5.31
C ILE A 45 4.75 -28.74 5.98
N PRO A 46 4.33 -29.77 5.21
CA PRO A 46 3.87 -31.02 5.78
C PRO A 46 5.01 -31.75 6.50
N GLU A 47 4.68 -32.29 7.67
CA GLU A 47 5.55 -33.21 8.39
C GLU A 47 5.29 -34.64 7.90
N PHE A 48 6.35 -35.44 7.74
CA PHE A 48 6.21 -36.84 7.35
C PHE A 48 6.98 -37.76 8.29
N ARG A 49 6.47 -38.99 8.46
CA ARG A 49 7.11 -40.01 9.29
C ARG A 49 8.05 -40.85 8.44
N LYS A 50 9.30 -41.00 8.88
CA LYS A 50 10.26 -41.96 8.31
C LYS A 50 10.92 -42.73 9.45
N ASN A 51 10.81 -44.06 9.44
CA ASN A 51 11.32 -44.96 10.48
C ASN A 51 10.83 -44.59 11.89
N GLY A 52 9.53 -44.32 12.05
CA GLY A 52 8.92 -43.98 13.34
C GLY A 52 9.24 -42.57 13.88
N LYS A 53 10.11 -41.80 13.22
CA LYS A 53 10.45 -40.42 13.61
C LYS A 53 9.76 -39.42 12.68
N ILE A 54 9.24 -38.33 13.27
CA ILE A 54 8.75 -37.16 12.53
C ILE A 54 9.96 -36.46 11.92
N LYS A 55 9.93 -36.24 10.60
CA LYS A 55 10.92 -35.44 9.88
C LYS A 55 10.27 -34.14 9.42
N LYS A 56 10.96 -33.03 9.68
CA LYS A 56 10.62 -31.70 9.17
C LYS A 56 11.42 -31.47 7.88
N ILE A 57 10.74 -30.99 6.83
CA ILE A 57 11.43 -30.53 5.62
C ILE A 57 12.02 -29.16 5.94
N LYS A 58 13.33 -29.02 5.83
CA LYS A 58 13.99 -27.72 5.94
C LYS A 58 14.00 -27.08 4.56
N ALA A 59 13.31 -25.96 4.40
CA ALA A 59 13.30 -25.22 3.14
C ALA A 59 14.71 -24.67 2.82
N PHE A 60 15.15 -24.84 1.58
CA PHE A 60 16.41 -24.29 1.12
C PHE A 60 16.23 -22.82 0.74
N GLN A 61 16.93 -21.93 1.45
CA GLN A 61 16.80 -20.49 1.26
C GLN A 61 17.48 -20.04 -0.03
N ILE A 62 16.76 -19.29 -0.85
CA ILE A 62 17.23 -18.71 -2.10
C ILE A 62 16.89 -17.23 -2.11
N ARG A 63 17.83 -16.40 -2.57
CA ARG A 63 17.61 -14.98 -2.83
C ARG A 63 17.30 -14.78 -4.32
N PRO A 64 16.05 -14.52 -4.72
CA PRO A 64 15.75 -14.30 -6.13
C PRO A 64 16.38 -13.00 -6.64
N PRO A 65 16.78 -12.95 -7.93
CA PRO A 65 17.12 -11.69 -8.59
C PRO A 65 15.97 -10.68 -8.51
N ARG A 66 16.28 -9.39 -8.59
CA ARG A 66 15.24 -8.37 -8.74
C ARG A 66 14.62 -8.51 -10.13
N ASP A 67 13.31 -8.39 -10.23
CA ASP A 67 12.56 -8.48 -11.49
C ASP A 67 12.88 -9.78 -12.27
N ALA A 68 13.00 -10.91 -11.56
CA ALA A 68 13.45 -12.16 -12.16
C ALA A 68 12.46 -12.63 -13.26
N PRO A 69 12.95 -13.07 -14.42
CA PRO A 69 12.10 -13.59 -15.48
C PRO A 69 11.48 -14.93 -15.08
N ILE A 70 10.38 -15.30 -15.72
CA ILE A 70 9.72 -16.60 -15.53
C ILE A 70 10.70 -17.76 -15.69
N SER A 71 11.62 -17.64 -16.67
CA SER A 71 12.63 -18.65 -16.94
C SER A 71 13.48 -18.98 -15.71
N TRP A 72 13.78 -17.99 -14.85
CA TRP A 72 14.52 -18.22 -13.61
C TRP A 72 13.77 -19.14 -12.63
N TYR A 73 12.45 -18.96 -12.52
CA TYR A 73 11.59 -19.79 -11.69
C TYR A 73 11.44 -21.21 -12.26
N THR A 74 11.26 -21.34 -13.57
CA THR A 74 11.07 -22.64 -14.24
C THR A 74 12.37 -23.42 -14.44
N THR A 75 13.53 -22.82 -14.20
CA THR A 75 14.84 -23.46 -14.30
C THR A 75 15.50 -23.57 -12.92
N PHE A 76 16.25 -22.54 -12.50
CA PHE A 76 17.05 -22.54 -11.28
C PHE A 76 16.22 -22.82 -10.02
N ALA A 77 15.11 -22.11 -9.83
CA ALA A 77 14.29 -22.30 -8.63
C ALA A 77 13.64 -23.70 -8.63
N LEU A 78 13.15 -24.16 -9.78
CA LEU A 78 12.56 -25.50 -9.93
C LEU A 78 13.59 -26.61 -9.68
N GLU A 79 14.82 -26.46 -10.17
CA GLU A 79 15.92 -27.39 -9.92
C GLU A 79 16.20 -27.51 -8.42
N LYS A 80 16.35 -26.37 -7.74
CA LYS A 80 16.57 -26.35 -6.28
C LYS A 80 15.39 -26.91 -5.49
N MET A 81 14.16 -26.68 -5.96
CA MET A 81 12.97 -27.28 -5.36
C MET A 81 12.97 -28.80 -5.50
N LYS A 82 13.41 -29.36 -6.64
CA LYS A 82 13.55 -30.81 -6.81
C LYS A 82 14.67 -31.40 -5.95
N GLU A 83 15.78 -30.68 -5.78
CA GLU A 83 16.92 -31.09 -4.95
C GLU A 83 16.56 -31.12 -3.44
N HIS A 84 15.85 -30.10 -2.97
CA HIS A 84 15.60 -29.89 -1.53
C HIS A 84 14.17 -30.19 -1.07
N ASN A 85 13.26 -30.54 -1.99
CA ASN A 85 11.81 -30.71 -1.79
C ASN A 85 11.04 -29.42 -1.44
N ALA A 86 11.66 -28.46 -0.75
CA ALA A 86 11.11 -27.15 -0.45
C ALA A 86 12.17 -26.07 -0.58
N ILE A 87 11.78 -24.90 -1.09
CA ILE A 87 12.62 -23.70 -1.16
C ILE A 87 11.93 -22.56 -0.43
N TYR A 88 12.72 -21.67 0.17
CA TYR A 88 12.25 -20.44 0.79
C TYR A 88 12.84 -19.25 0.06
N LEU A 89 11.99 -18.49 -0.63
CA LEU A 89 12.42 -17.35 -1.42
C LEU A 89 12.37 -16.09 -0.56
N THR A 90 13.51 -15.58 -0.12
CA THR A 90 13.56 -14.38 0.74
C THR A 90 14.81 -13.53 0.48
N PRO A 91 14.68 -12.19 0.49
CA PRO A 91 13.44 -11.41 0.57
C PRO A 91 12.65 -11.40 -0.74
N PHE A 92 11.31 -11.39 -0.66
CA PHE A 92 10.40 -11.50 -1.82
C PHE A 92 9.62 -10.22 -2.15
N SER A 93 10.32 -9.08 -2.26
CA SER A 93 9.76 -7.82 -2.78
C SER A 93 10.31 -7.54 -4.19
N HIS A 94 9.43 -7.30 -5.16
CA HIS A 94 9.76 -7.08 -6.59
C HIS A 94 10.71 -8.15 -7.16
N ARG A 95 10.33 -9.43 -7.00
CA ARG A 95 11.14 -10.59 -7.44
C ARG A 95 10.67 -11.24 -8.73
N LEU A 96 9.49 -10.91 -9.21
CA LEU A 96 8.99 -11.32 -10.52
C LEU A 96 9.07 -10.14 -11.47
N ALA A 97 9.48 -10.37 -12.72
CA ALA A 97 9.50 -9.35 -13.77
C ALA A 97 8.14 -8.63 -13.88
N GLU A 98 8.18 -7.30 -14.04
CA GLU A 98 6.96 -6.49 -14.08
C GLU A 98 6.15 -6.75 -15.35
N GLU A 99 6.85 -6.90 -16.49
CA GLU A 99 6.28 -7.27 -17.78
C GLU A 99 6.46 -8.76 -18.06
N ILE A 100 5.37 -9.44 -18.35
CA ILE A 100 5.32 -10.88 -18.59
C ILE A 100 4.58 -11.16 -19.90
N ASP A 101 5.23 -11.89 -20.81
CA ASP A 101 4.65 -12.35 -22.08
C ASP A 101 3.76 -13.60 -21.89
N TYR A 102 2.89 -13.55 -20.89
CA TYR A 102 1.87 -14.56 -20.62
C TYR A 102 0.68 -13.94 -19.85
N PRO A 103 -0.40 -13.58 -20.55
CA PRO A 103 -1.51 -12.80 -19.98
C PRO A 103 -2.15 -13.42 -18.73
N GLU A 104 -2.27 -14.75 -18.66
CA GLU A 104 -2.88 -15.42 -17.50
C GLU A 104 -2.09 -15.22 -16.20
N TYR A 105 -0.76 -15.04 -16.27
CA TYR A 105 0.01 -14.73 -15.06
C TYR A 105 -0.26 -13.31 -14.57
N GLN A 106 -0.43 -12.35 -15.48
CA GLN A 106 -0.81 -11.00 -15.10
C GLN A 106 -2.24 -10.98 -14.51
N ARG A 107 -3.20 -11.70 -15.13
CA ARG A 107 -4.56 -11.86 -14.60
C ARG A 107 -4.57 -12.52 -13.22
N LEU A 108 -3.75 -13.54 -13.01
CA LEU A 108 -3.59 -14.16 -11.69
C LEU A 108 -3.03 -13.15 -10.67
N ARG A 109 -2.05 -12.31 -11.03
CA ARG A 109 -1.58 -11.23 -10.14
C ARG A 109 -2.71 -10.26 -9.77
N CYS A 110 -3.55 -9.88 -10.73
CA CYS A 110 -4.73 -9.03 -10.48
C CYS A 110 -5.67 -9.66 -9.46
N ARG A 111 -6.06 -10.92 -9.69
CA ARG A 111 -6.97 -11.65 -8.80
C ARG A 111 -6.37 -11.84 -7.41
N VAL A 112 -5.08 -12.17 -7.32
CA VAL A 112 -4.39 -12.29 -6.03
C VAL A 112 -4.40 -10.96 -5.28
N ASN A 113 -3.99 -9.87 -5.93
CA ASN A 113 -3.82 -8.56 -5.29
C ASN A 113 -5.13 -7.91 -4.87
N TYR A 114 -6.20 -8.06 -5.67
CA TYR A 114 -7.42 -7.26 -5.48
C TYR A 114 -8.64 -8.08 -5.04
N HIS A 115 -8.58 -9.42 -5.10
CA HIS A 115 -9.71 -10.29 -4.73
C HIS A 115 -9.35 -11.32 -3.66
N ALA A 116 -8.23 -12.05 -3.83
CA ALA A 116 -7.88 -13.12 -2.91
C ALA A 116 -7.23 -12.60 -1.62
N LEU A 117 -6.38 -11.58 -1.70
CA LEU A 117 -5.77 -10.95 -0.53
C LEU A 117 -6.75 -9.96 0.10
N ARG A 118 -7.54 -10.45 1.05
CA ARG A 118 -8.49 -9.66 1.84
C ARG A 118 -8.03 -9.60 3.30
N PHE A 119 -8.13 -8.44 3.94
CA PHE A 119 -7.94 -8.36 5.38
C PHE A 119 -9.06 -9.11 6.12
N LYS A 120 -8.77 -9.52 7.37
CA LYS A 120 -9.78 -10.17 8.20
C LYS A 120 -11.06 -9.34 8.36
N PRO A 121 -12.23 -9.98 8.57
CA PRO A 121 -13.51 -9.29 8.73
C PRO A 121 -13.49 -8.14 9.74
N HIS A 122 -12.97 -8.34 10.95
CA HIS A 122 -12.90 -7.29 11.98
C HIS A 122 -12.08 -6.06 11.54
N ILE A 123 -10.98 -6.24 10.79
CA ILE A 123 -10.18 -5.13 10.24
C ILE A 123 -11.01 -4.34 9.23
N MET A 124 -11.76 -5.05 8.37
CA MET A 124 -12.64 -4.44 7.37
C MET A 124 -13.78 -3.68 8.03
N GLU A 125 -14.43 -4.25 9.06
CA GLU A 125 -15.50 -3.62 9.83
C GLU A 125 -15.03 -2.33 10.51
N LEU A 126 -13.89 -2.39 11.20
CA LEU A 126 -13.27 -1.22 11.84
C LEU A 126 -12.93 -0.13 10.81
N SER A 127 -12.29 -0.52 9.70
CA SER A 127 -11.94 0.42 8.62
C SER A 127 -13.18 1.09 8.04
N ASN A 128 -14.24 0.33 7.78
CA ASN A 128 -15.51 0.85 7.28
C ASN A 128 -16.18 1.78 8.29
N SER A 129 -16.14 1.45 9.58
CA SER A 129 -16.66 2.32 10.65
C SER A 129 -15.96 3.67 10.68
N ILE A 130 -14.62 3.69 10.59
CA ILE A 130 -13.82 4.93 10.51
C ILE A 130 -14.20 5.74 9.26
N VAL A 131 -14.26 5.10 8.09
CA VAL A 131 -14.64 5.76 6.83
C VAL A 131 -16.05 6.33 6.90
N ASN A 132 -17.01 5.60 7.46
CA ASN A 132 -18.40 6.05 7.61
C ASN A 132 -18.49 7.28 8.52
N ARG A 133 -17.72 7.31 9.61
CA ARG A 133 -17.67 8.48 10.51
C ARG A 133 -17.07 9.71 9.84
N LEU A 134 -15.97 9.54 9.10
CA LEU A 134 -15.35 10.63 8.34
C LEU A 134 -16.32 11.17 7.29
N ARG A 135 -16.96 10.28 6.51
CA ARG A 135 -17.93 10.65 5.48
C ARG A 135 -19.21 11.28 6.04
N ALA A 136 -19.65 10.88 7.22
CA ALA A 136 -20.80 11.51 7.89
C ALA A 136 -20.57 13.01 8.16
N GLN A 137 -19.31 13.44 8.25
CA GLN A 137 -18.96 14.85 8.39
C GLN A 137 -18.75 15.55 7.02
N GLY A 138 -18.66 14.79 5.92
CA GLY A 138 -18.47 15.28 4.56
C GLY A 138 -17.31 14.58 3.85
N HIS A 139 -16.98 15.03 2.64
CA HIS A 139 -15.83 14.49 1.91
C HIS A 139 -14.53 14.70 2.68
N PHE A 140 -13.61 13.75 2.54
CA PHE A 140 -12.30 13.78 3.18
C PHE A 140 -11.21 13.28 2.23
N MET A 141 -10.01 13.82 2.41
CA MET A 141 -8.82 13.29 1.76
C MET A 141 -7.97 12.49 2.73
N ALA A 142 -7.28 11.49 2.23
CA ALA A 142 -6.29 10.75 2.99
C ALA A 142 -4.87 11.04 2.48
N ILE A 143 -3.95 11.29 3.41
CA ILE A 143 -2.54 11.53 3.12
C ILE A 143 -1.73 10.40 3.76
N HIS A 144 -0.93 9.72 2.95
CA HIS A 144 0.09 8.82 3.47
C HIS A 144 1.40 9.58 3.61
N LEU A 145 1.73 9.97 4.84
CA LEU A 145 2.86 10.84 5.17
C LEU A 145 4.04 10.00 5.65
N ARG A 146 4.97 9.69 4.73
CA ARG A 146 6.16 8.89 5.04
C ARG A 146 7.31 9.79 5.51
N PHE A 147 7.35 10.08 6.81
CA PHE A 147 8.35 10.94 7.46
C PHE A 147 8.94 10.33 8.75
N GLU A 148 9.03 9.01 8.79
CA GLU A 148 9.56 8.23 9.91
C GLU A 148 11.09 8.05 9.80
N MET A 149 11.72 7.70 10.92
CA MET A 149 13.18 7.67 11.09
C MET A 149 13.88 6.80 10.03
N ASP A 150 13.35 5.62 9.73
CA ASP A 150 13.94 4.67 8.79
C ASP A 150 13.95 5.21 7.35
N MET A 151 12.86 5.84 6.93
CA MET A 151 12.74 6.49 5.63
C MET A 151 13.69 7.66 5.51
N LEU A 152 13.78 8.49 6.55
CA LEU A 152 14.66 9.66 6.55
C LEU A 152 16.15 9.25 6.56
N ALA A 153 16.51 8.21 7.33
CA ALA A 153 17.83 7.60 7.32
C ALA A 153 18.18 6.94 5.97
N PHE A 154 17.22 6.29 5.31
CA PHE A 154 17.40 5.77 3.96
C PHE A 154 17.58 6.91 2.94
N ALA A 155 16.74 7.95 3.06
CA ALA A 155 16.75 9.09 2.15
C ALA A 155 18.01 9.94 2.31
N GLY A 156 18.64 10.00 3.48
CA GLY A 156 19.90 10.73 3.70
C GLY A 156 19.78 12.24 3.50
N CYS A 157 18.59 12.81 3.70
CA CYS A 157 18.35 14.25 3.61
C CYS A 157 18.45 14.91 4.99
N PHE A 158 19.63 14.79 5.59
CA PHE A 158 19.85 15.11 7.01
C PHE A 158 19.83 16.62 7.30
N ASP A 159 20.14 17.47 6.32
CA ASP A 159 20.25 18.92 6.52
C ASP A 159 18.90 19.59 6.82
N ILE A 160 17.79 18.86 6.69
CA ILE A 160 16.44 19.27 7.12
C ILE A 160 16.32 19.30 8.66
N PHE A 161 17.21 18.59 9.36
CA PHE A 161 17.14 18.31 10.80
C PHE A 161 18.21 19.05 11.59
N THR A 162 17.98 19.20 12.91
CA THR A 162 18.95 19.84 13.82
C THR A 162 20.22 19.00 13.96
N PRO A 163 21.36 19.57 14.40
CA PRO A 163 22.61 18.81 14.56
C PRO A 163 22.47 17.56 15.43
N GLU A 164 21.61 17.59 16.45
CA GLU A 164 21.31 16.48 17.35
C GLU A 164 20.52 15.37 16.62
N GLU A 165 19.45 15.75 15.93
CA GLU A 165 18.61 14.85 15.13
C GLU A 165 19.42 14.21 13.98
N GLN A 166 20.32 14.96 13.36
CA GLN A 166 21.22 14.45 12.33
C GLN A 166 22.13 13.33 12.84
N LYS A 167 22.63 13.43 14.08
CA LYS A 167 23.46 12.38 14.68
C LYS A 167 22.67 11.08 14.83
N ILE A 168 21.41 11.18 15.25
CA ILE A 168 20.50 10.03 15.39
C ILE A 168 20.27 9.36 14.03
N LEU A 169 19.89 10.14 13.01
CA LEU A 169 19.63 9.60 11.67
C LEU A 169 20.88 8.99 11.01
N LYS A 170 22.06 9.61 11.21
CA LYS A 170 23.34 9.09 10.71
C LYS A 170 23.70 7.76 11.38
N LYS A 171 23.57 7.68 12.71
CA LYS A 171 23.79 6.44 13.46
C LYS A 171 22.86 5.32 13.02
N TYR A 172 21.54 5.58 12.98
CA TYR A 172 20.56 4.59 12.52
C TYR A 172 20.89 4.12 11.09
N ARG A 173 21.35 5.03 10.22
CA ARG A 173 21.74 4.68 8.86
C ARG A 173 22.91 3.71 8.82
N GLU A 174 23.96 4.00 9.58
CA GLU A 174 25.19 3.18 9.64
C GLU A 174 24.90 1.76 10.12
N GLU A 175 23.96 1.61 11.04
CA GLU A 175 23.55 0.32 11.60
C GLU A 175 22.66 -0.50 10.65
N ASN A 176 21.80 0.16 9.85
CA ASN A 176 20.72 -0.53 9.12
C ASN A 176 20.87 -0.56 7.59
N PHE A 177 21.71 0.30 7.01
CA PHE A 177 21.83 0.41 5.54
C PHE A 177 23.28 0.34 5.07
N ALA A 178 23.44 -0.16 3.84
CA ALA A 178 24.74 -0.17 3.18
C ALA A 178 25.37 1.23 3.08
N ALA A 179 26.68 1.29 3.29
CA ALA A 179 27.47 2.51 3.16
C ALA A 179 27.28 3.13 1.78
N LYS A 180 26.88 4.40 1.75
CA LYS A 180 26.63 5.16 0.53
C LYS A 180 26.87 6.65 0.78
N LYS A 181 27.59 7.30 -0.12
CA LYS A 181 27.74 8.76 -0.10
C LYS A 181 26.40 9.39 -0.50
N LEU A 182 25.80 10.16 0.41
CA LEU A 182 24.54 10.87 0.21
C LEU A 182 24.79 12.35 0.48
N VAL A 183 24.55 13.18 -0.55
CA VAL A 183 24.68 14.64 -0.46
C VAL A 183 23.28 15.23 -0.51
N TYR A 184 22.90 16.01 0.50
CA TYR A 184 21.55 16.56 0.63
C TYR A 184 21.12 17.35 -0.62
N SER A 185 21.92 18.33 -1.04
CA SER A 185 21.61 19.21 -2.17
C SER A 185 21.35 18.45 -3.47
N GLU A 186 22.20 17.47 -3.80
CA GLU A 186 22.03 16.62 -4.97
C GLU A 186 20.74 15.80 -4.89
N ARG A 187 20.46 15.22 -3.72
CA ARG A 187 19.29 14.36 -3.51
C ARG A 187 17.98 15.13 -3.51
N ARG A 188 17.98 16.32 -2.90
CA ARG A 188 16.85 17.24 -2.92
C ARG A 188 16.54 17.65 -4.35
N ALA A 189 17.55 18.08 -5.12
CA ALA A 189 17.39 18.52 -6.50
C ALA A 189 16.82 17.45 -7.46
N ILE A 190 17.07 16.16 -7.19
CA ILE A 190 16.50 15.05 -7.97
C ILE A 190 15.21 14.46 -7.36
N GLY A 191 14.61 15.15 -6.39
CA GLY A 191 13.36 14.73 -5.77
C GLY A 191 13.48 13.46 -4.93
N LYS A 192 14.65 13.11 -4.37
CA LYS A 192 14.82 11.91 -3.52
C LYS A 192 14.58 12.16 -2.03
N CYS A 193 14.47 13.41 -1.61
CA CYS A 193 14.06 13.75 -0.25
C CYS A 193 12.55 13.62 -0.07
N PRO A 194 12.06 13.05 1.05
CA PRO A 194 10.67 13.17 1.44
C PRO A 194 10.24 14.63 1.54
N LEU A 195 8.97 14.89 1.23
CA LEU A 195 8.37 16.19 1.49
C LEU A 195 8.20 16.37 3.00
N THR A 196 8.55 17.54 3.53
CA THR A 196 8.24 17.85 4.93
C THR A 196 6.73 18.06 5.08
N PRO A 197 6.16 17.90 6.28
CA PRO A 197 4.74 18.21 6.48
C PRO A 197 4.39 19.66 6.09
N GLU A 198 5.27 20.62 6.34
CA GLU A 198 5.07 22.00 5.87
C GLU A 198 5.02 22.11 4.35
N GLU A 199 5.88 21.40 3.62
CA GLU A 199 5.84 21.39 2.15
C GLU A 199 4.54 20.77 1.63
N VAL A 200 4.08 19.70 2.26
CA VAL A 200 2.79 19.07 1.92
C VAL A 200 1.65 20.05 2.13
N SER A 201 1.61 20.77 3.25
CA SER A 201 0.54 21.74 3.50
C SER A 201 0.58 22.92 2.52
N LEU A 202 1.77 23.41 2.15
CA LEU A 202 1.94 24.44 1.12
C LEU A 202 1.47 23.97 -0.26
N ILE A 203 1.73 22.71 -0.63
CA ILE A 203 1.22 22.12 -1.87
C ILE A 203 -0.31 22.13 -1.88
N LEU A 204 -0.93 21.65 -0.80
CA LEU A 204 -2.40 21.61 -0.70
C LEU A 204 -3.02 23.01 -0.78
N ARG A 205 -2.44 23.99 -0.09
CA ARG A 205 -2.88 25.39 -0.16
C ARG A 205 -2.80 25.94 -1.58
N ALA A 206 -1.69 25.70 -2.29
CA ALA A 206 -1.53 26.14 -3.68
C ALA A 206 -2.54 25.48 -4.63
N MET A 207 -2.91 24.23 -4.37
CA MET A 207 -3.95 23.49 -5.12
C MET A 207 -5.39 23.96 -4.79
N GLY A 208 -5.58 24.86 -3.83
CA GLY A 208 -6.88 25.43 -3.48
C GLY A 208 -7.58 24.76 -2.30
N PHE A 209 -6.95 23.81 -1.61
CA PHE A 209 -7.48 23.27 -0.35
C PHE A 209 -7.36 24.33 0.75
N ASP A 210 -8.36 24.40 1.62
CA ASP A 210 -8.39 25.35 2.73
C ASP A 210 -8.51 24.68 4.11
N ASN A 211 -8.59 25.50 5.16
CA ASN A 211 -8.65 25.03 6.54
C ASN A 211 -9.93 24.24 6.88
N SER A 212 -10.92 24.21 5.98
CA SER A 212 -12.14 23.41 6.13
C SER A 212 -11.98 21.98 5.59
N THR A 213 -10.90 21.72 4.84
CA THR A 213 -10.55 20.40 4.30
C THR A 213 -10.35 19.39 5.43
N ARG A 214 -11.08 18.27 5.37
CA ARG A 214 -10.90 17.15 6.31
C ARG A 214 -9.82 16.22 5.80
N ILE A 215 -8.82 15.98 6.64
CA ILE A 215 -7.66 15.19 6.29
C ILE A 215 -7.53 14.03 7.26
N TYR A 216 -7.54 12.83 6.71
CA TYR A 216 -7.09 11.62 7.38
C TYR A 216 -5.59 11.42 7.14
N LEU A 217 -4.79 11.29 8.20
CA LEU A 217 -3.35 11.13 8.12
C LEU A 217 -2.95 9.70 8.46
N ALA A 218 -2.52 8.94 7.45
CA ALA A 218 -1.86 7.65 7.61
C ALA A 218 -0.35 7.87 7.71
N ALA A 219 0.20 7.69 8.91
CA ALA A 219 1.62 7.86 9.18
C ALA A 219 2.03 7.03 10.40
N GLY A 220 3.26 6.51 10.39
CA GLY A 220 3.89 6.00 11.61
C GLY A 220 4.35 7.14 12.52
N GLU A 221 5.29 6.84 13.44
CA GLU A 221 5.89 7.87 14.30
C GLU A 221 6.75 8.84 13.47
N LEU A 222 6.31 10.10 13.37
CA LEU A 222 7.05 11.13 12.65
C LEU A 222 8.31 11.56 13.40
N PHE A 223 9.45 11.48 12.73
CA PHE A 223 10.71 11.95 13.30
C PHE A 223 10.74 13.49 13.36
N GLY A 224 11.08 14.03 14.53
CA GLY A 224 10.99 15.47 14.84
C GLY A 224 9.58 15.92 15.30
N GLY A 225 8.58 15.04 15.25
CA GLY A 225 7.27 15.19 15.88
C GLY A 225 6.58 16.54 15.64
N ASP A 226 6.21 17.21 16.73
CA ASP A 226 5.43 18.46 16.71
C ASP A 226 6.12 19.62 16.01
N ARG A 227 7.47 19.63 15.94
CA ARG A 227 8.20 20.69 15.22
C ARG A 227 7.77 20.76 13.76
N PHE A 228 7.59 19.60 13.12
CA PHE A 228 7.14 19.51 11.74
C PHE A 228 5.62 19.52 11.59
N MET A 229 4.88 18.97 12.56
CA MET A 229 3.42 18.89 12.46
C MET A 229 2.68 20.19 12.80
N LYS A 230 3.26 21.08 13.60
CA LYS A 230 2.64 22.37 13.97
C LYS A 230 2.29 23.23 12.73
N PRO A 231 3.20 23.49 11.77
CA PRO A 231 2.87 24.22 10.55
C PRO A 231 1.74 23.56 9.73
N PHE A 232 1.75 22.23 9.64
CA PHE A 232 0.69 21.49 8.93
C PHE A 232 -0.67 21.72 9.60
N ARG A 233 -0.77 21.49 10.91
CA ARG A 233 -2.02 21.64 11.69
C ARG A 233 -2.53 23.08 11.69
N SER A 234 -1.64 24.07 11.62
CA SER A 234 -2.03 25.48 11.54
C SER A 234 -2.77 25.81 10.24
N LEU A 235 -2.44 25.13 9.13
CA LEU A 235 -3.10 25.33 7.83
C LEU A 235 -4.32 24.43 7.66
N PHE A 236 -4.27 23.22 8.23
CA PHE A 236 -5.32 22.21 8.15
C PHE A 236 -5.66 21.68 9.55
N PRO A 237 -6.53 22.38 10.29
CA PRO A 237 -6.86 22.03 11.67
C PRO A 237 -7.75 20.78 11.80
N ARG A 238 -8.47 20.40 10.73
CA ARG A 238 -9.33 19.20 10.69
C ARG A 238 -8.51 17.98 10.27
N LEU A 239 -7.58 17.61 11.14
CA LEU A 239 -6.64 16.52 10.93
C LEU A 239 -6.93 15.37 11.90
N GLU A 240 -7.26 14.21 11.35
CA GLU A 240 -7.61 13.00 12.09
C GLU A 240 -6.73 11.82 11.64
N ASN A 241 -6.62 10.79 12.46
CA ASN A 241 -5.99 9.50 12.12
C ASN A 241 -6.79 8.35 12.74
N HIS A 242 -6.38 7.10 12.53
CA HIS A 242 -7.12 5.96 13.07
C HIS A 242 -7.33 6.06 14.59
N SER A 243 -6.34 6.56 15.35
CA SER A 243 -6.39 6.66 16.81
C SER A 243 -7.34 7.75 17.31
N THR A 244 -7.56 8.82 16.53
CA THR A 244 -8.51 9.88 16.92
C THR A 244 -9.94 9.57 16.52
N VAL A 245 -10.14 8.76 15.47
CA VAL A 245 -11.49 8.41 14.97
C VAL A 245 -12.05 7.14 15.61
N ASP A 246 -11.18 6.20 15.99
CA ASP A 246 -11.58 4.98 16.68
C ASP A 246 -12.02 5.26 18.12
N THR A 247 -13.31 5.04 18.40
CA THR A 247 -13.87 5.19 19.76
C THR A 247 -13.96 3.86 20.51
N THR A 248 -13.64 2.74 19.87
CA THR A 248 -13.70 1.41 20.50
C THR A 248 -12.46 1.13 21.35
N GLY A 249 -11.36 1.83 21.07
CA GLY A 249 -10.06 1.61 21.70
C GLY A 249 -9.40 0.30 21.27
N GLU A 250 -9.90 -0.34 20.20
CA GLU A 250 -9.33 -1.56 19.64
C GLU A 250 -7.92 -1.30 19.10
N LEU A 251 -7.71 -0.15 18.45
CA LEU A 251 -6.39 0.25 17.94
C LEU A 251 -5.46 0.79 19.03
N ALA A 252 -6.01 1.43 20.06
CA ALA A 252 -5.22 1.90 21.20
C ALA A 252 -4.54 0.76 21.97
N LYS A 253 -5.04 -0.48 21.85
CA LYS A 253 -4.43 -1.68 22.41
C LYS A 253 -3.35 -2.31 21.51
N ASN A 254 -3.23 -1.87 20.26
CA ASN A 254 -2.33 -2.43 19.25
C ASN A 254 -1.48 -1.33 18.57
N THR A 255 -0.89 -0.45 19.38
CA THR A 255 -0.19 0.78 18.93
C THR A 255 1.05 0.55 18.07
N HIS A 256 1.58 -0.67 18.01
CA HIS A 256 2.77 -1.02 17.23
C HIS A 256 2.53 -2.11 16.17
N GLY A 257 1.30 -2.61 16.03
CA GLY A 257 1.02 -3.77 15.20
C GLY A 257 0.67 -3.46 13.74
N LEU A 258 0.69 -4.53 12.92
CA LEU A 258 0.30 -4.49 11.51
C LEU A 258 -1.18 -4.09 11.31
N LEU A 259 -2.02 -4.19 12.36
CA LEU A 259 -3.44 -3.83 12.34
C LEU A 259 -3.69 -2.37 11.97
N GLY A 260 -3.01 -1.43 12.63
CA GLY A 260 -3.17 0.01 12.35
C GLY A 260 -2.80 0.36 10.91
N SER A 261 -1.74 -0.27 10.39
CA SER A 261 -1.33 -0.13 8.99
C SER A 261 -2.37 -0.71 8.01
N ALA A 262 -3.01 -1.84 8.35
CA ALA A 262 -4.08 -2.42 7.53
C ALA A 262 -5.32 -1.53 7.51
N VAL A 263 -5.68 -0.94 8.66
CA VAL A 263 -6.77 0.05 8.74
C VAL A 263 -6.44 1.30 7.93
N ASP A 264 -5.25 1.87 8.10
CA ASP A 264 -4.78 3.02 7.31
C ASP A 264 -4.85 2.73 5.80
N TYR A 265 -4.43 1.54 5.38
CA TYR A 265 -4.52 1.12 3.98
C TYR A 265 -5.95 1.17 3.46
N MET A 266 -6.91 0.62 4.21
CA MET A 266 -8.32 0.61 3.81
C MET A 266 -8.96 1.99 3.83
N VAL A 267 -8.68 2.82 4.84
CA VAL A 267 -9.19 4.20 4.91
C VAL A 267 -8.65 5.01 3.75
N CYS A 268 -7.35 4.89 3.43
CA CYS A 268 -6.76 5.56 2.27
C CYS A 268 -7.29 5.03 0.93
N LEU A 269 -7.63 3.73 0.82
CA LEU A 269 -8.27 3.15 -0.37
C LEU A 269 -9.66 3.76 -0.60
N LEU A 270 -10.42 3.96 0.48
CA LEU A 270 -11.80 4.40 0.42
C LEU A 270 -11.95 5.93 0.43
N ALA A 271 -10.92 6.69 0.79
CA ALA A 271 -10.95 8.16 0.76
C ALA A 271 -11.32 8.73 -0.61
N ASP A 272 -11.96 9.90 -0.62
CA ASP A 272 -12.37 10.59 -1.85
C ASP A 272 -11.13 10.98 -2.68
N ILE A 273 -10.12 11.52 -2.00
CA ILE A 273 -8.82 11.88 -2.57
C ILE A 273 -7.71 11.20 -1.76
N PHE A 274 -6.73 10.61 -2.44
CA PHE A 274 -5.52 10.08 -1.80
C PHE A 274 -4.27 10.82 -2.27
N MET A 275 -3.34 11.09 -1.36
CA MET A 275 -2.05 11.71 -1.68
C MET A 275 -0.90 11.01 -0.93
N PRO A 276 -0.01 10.29 -1.61
CA PRO A 276 1.24 9.84 -1.01
C PRO A 276 2.27 10.98 -1.02
N THR A 277 3.01 11.15 0.07
CA THR A 277 4.07 12.19 0.16
C THR A 277 5.45 11.69 -0.26
N TYR A 278 5.58 10.38 -0.48
CA TYR A 278 6.81 9.73 -0.88
C TYR A 278 6.54 8.51 -1.77
N ASP A 279 7.15 8.51 -2.95
CA ASP A 279 7.06 7.46 -3.98
C ASP A 279 8.41 6.72 -4.17
N GLY A 280 9.30 6.73 -3.17
CA GLY A 280 10.47 5.84 -3.15
C GLY A 280 10.06 4.39 -2.82
N PRO A 281 10.88 3.58 -2.13
CA PRO A 281 10.53 2.18 -1.82
C PRO A 281 9.43 2.07 -0.73
N SER A 282 8.26 2.66 -0.96
CA SER A 282 7.08 2.52 -0.12
C SER A 282 6.12 1.53 -0.78
N ASN A 283 6.13 0.28 -0.29
CA ASN A 283 5.17 -0.74 -0.72
C ASN A 283 3.72 -0.32 -0.41
N PHE A 284 3.50 0.42 0.69
CA PHE A 284 2.18 0.93 1.05
C PHE A 284 1.60 1.84 -0.05
N ALA A 285 2.32 2.93 -0.39
CA ALA A 285 1.86 3.88 -1.39
C ALA A 285 1.71 3.22 -2.77
N ASN A 286 2.69 2.42 -3.18
CA ASN A 286 2.67 1.75 -4.49
C ASN A 286 1.47 0.81 -4.63
N ASN A 287 1.27 -0.11 -3.67
CA ASN A 287 0.14 -1.03 -3.72
C ASN A 287 -1.20 -0.29 -3.67
N LEU A 288 -1.29 0.78 -2.88
CA LEU A 288 -2.52 1.54 -2.75
C LEU A 288 -2.86 2.33 -4.02
N LEU A 289 -1.86 2.87 -4.72
CA LEU A 289 -2.04 3.51 -6.03
C LEU A 289 -2.65 2.53 -7.04
N GLY A 290 -2.10 1.32 -7.15
CA GLY A 290 -2.65 0.30 -8.05
C GLY A 290 -4.02 -0.18 -7.62
N HIS A 291 -4.28 -0.29 -6.32
CA HIS A 291 -5.60 -0.68 -5.80
C HIS A 291 -6.66 0.38 -6.08
N ARG A 292 -6.34 1.66 -5.88
CA ARG A 292 -7.24 2.78 -6.23
C ARG A 292 -7.48 2.89 -7.73
N LEU A 293 -6.47 2.58 -8.56
CA LEU A 293 -6.61 2.44 -10.01
C LEU A 293 -7.61 1.32 -10.35
N TYR A 294 -7.45 0.15 -9.74
CA TYR A 294 -8.31 -1.02 -9.92
C TYR A 294 -9.76 -0.76 -9.48
N TYR A 295 -9.96 -0.09 -8.35
CA TYR A 295 -11.28 0.26 -7.80
C TYR A 295 -11.91 1.50 -8.45
N GLY A 296 -11.87 1.57 -9.78
CA GLY A 296 -12.57 2.59 -10.56
C GLY A 296 -11.83 3.92 -10.67
N PHE A 297 -10.50 3.88 -10.86
CA PHE A 297 -9.68 5.08 -11.13
C PHE A 297 -9.85 6.18 -10.08
N ARG A 298 -9.87 5.81 -8.80
CA ARG A 298 -10.13 6.75 -7.71
C ARG A 298 -9.10 7.89 -7.68
N THR A 299 -9.59 9.09 -7.40
CA THR A 299 -8.79 10.32 -7.47
C THR A 299 -7.56 10.25 -6.59
N THR A 300 -6.39 10.41 -7.20
CA THR A 300 -5.11 10.35 -6.51
C THR A 300 -4.22 11.50 -6.95
N ILE A 301 -3.75 12.30 -6.00
CA ILE A 301 -2.82 13.41 -6.24
C ILE A 301 -1.40 12.90 -5.97
N ARG A 302 -0.55 12.88 -7.01
CA ARG A 302 0.86 12.46 -6.88
C ARG A 302 1.78 13.65 -7.07
N PRO A 303 2.41 14.18 -6.00
CA PRO A 303 3.37 15.27 -6.14
C PRO A 303 4.57 14.86 -7.01
N ASP A 304 4.87 15.61 -8.06
CA ASP A 304 6.16 15.50 -8.75
C ASP A 304 7.24 16.13 -7.88
N ARG A 305 7.81 15.32 -6.99
CA ARG A 305 8.83 15.76 -6.03
C ARG A 305 10.07 16.33 -6.70
N LYS A 306 10.40 15.91 -7.92
CA LYS A 306 11.56 16.41 -8.66
C LYS A 306 11.26 17.81 -9.22
N ALA A 307 10.10 18.00 -9.82
CA ALA A 307 9.68 19.32 -10.31
C ALA A 307 9.48 20.32 -9.15
N LEU A 308 8.84 19.87 -8.05
CA LEU A 308 8.60 20.68 -6.85
C LEU A 308 9.90 21.05 -6.12
N ALA A 309 10.93 20.19 -6.17
CA ALA A 309 12.19 20.43 -5.45
C ALA A 309 12.83 21.77 -5.81
N ARG A 310 12.80 22.16 -7.09
CA ARG A 310 13.35 23.46 -7.53
C ARG A 310 12.63 24.61 -6.85
N ILE A 311 11.30 24.58 -6.85
CA ILE A 311 10.45 25.62 -6.29
C ILE A 311 10.72 25.78 -4.78
N PHE A 312 10.83 24.66 -4.05
CA PHE A 312 11.14 24.71 -2.62
C PHE A 312 12.58 25.16 -2.32
N ILE A 313 13.57 24.76 -3.12
CA ILE A 313 14.95 25.25 -2.98
C ILE A 313 15.02 26.76 -3.19
N ASP A 314 14.29 27.30 -4.18
CA ASP A 314 14.27 28.74 -4.43
C ASP A 314 13.55 29.49 -3.31
N ARG A 315 12.47 28.90 -2.75
CA ARG A 315 11.79 29.39 -1.56
C ARG A 315 12.71 29.43 -0.32
N GLU A 316 13.50 28.39 -0.08
CA GLU A 316 14.49 28.34 1.00
C GLU A 316 15.54 29.46 0.89
N LYS A 317 15.84 29.92 -0.33
CA LYS A 317 16.73 31.07 -0.60
C LYS A 317 16.03 32.43 -0.52
N GLY A 318 14.75 32.47 -0.11
CA GLY A 318 13.96 33.68 0.03
C GLY A 318 13.22 34.12 -1.25
N GLN A 319 13.23 33.32 -2.33
CA GLN A 319 12.50 33.64 -3.55
C GLN A 319 11.05 33.14 -3.41
N THR A 320 10.13 34.05 -3.08
CA THR A 320 8.72 33.71 -2.78
C THR A 320 7.73 34.19 -3.83
N ALA A 321 8.16 35.08 -4.73
CA ALA A 321 7.31 35.61 -5.79
C ALA A 321 6.82 34.48 -6.72
N GLY A 322 5.51 34.40 -6.94
CA GLY A 322 4.90 33.40 -7.83
C GLY A 322 4.92 31.95 -7.30
N PHE A 323 5.27 31.73 -6.03
CA PHE A 323 5.39 30.38 -5.44
C PHE A 323 4.12 29.53 -5.62
N GLU A 324 2.96 30.05 -5.24
CA GLU A 324 1.70 29.29 -5.32
C GLU A 324 1.35 28.89 -6.76
N GLU A 325 1.56 29.81 -7.71
CA GLU A 325 1.28 29.53 -9.12
C GLU A 325 2.25 28.49 -9.68
N ALA A 326 3.54 28.58 -9.36
CA ALA A 326 4.53 27.59 -9.77
C ALA A 326 4.20 26.18 -9.23
N VAL A 327 3.80 26.08 -7.96
CA VAL A 327 3.37 24.80 -7.37
C VAL A 327 2.12 24.28 -8.06
N ARG A 328 1.12 25.14 -8.28
CA ARG A 328 -0.15 24.78 -8.94
C ARG A 328 0.09 24.24 -10.34
N GLN A 329 0.93 24.89 -11.14
CA GLN A 329 1.27 24.44 -12.50
C GLN A 329 1.90 23.04 -12.50
N VAL A 330 2.84 22.78 -11.58
CA VAL A 330 3.44 21.45 -11.44
C VAL A 330 2.37 20.42 -11.06
N MET A 331 1.52 20.71 -10.07
CA MET A 331 0.52 19.75 -9.60
C MET A 331 -0.57 19.46 -10.64
N LEU A 332 -1.03 20.46 -11.40
CA LEU A 332 -2.05 20.29 -12.45
C LEU A 332 -1.53 19.52 -13.68
N SER A 333 -0.21 19.44 -13.87
CA SER A 333 0.40 18.64 -14.94
C SER A 333 0.43 17.13 -14.63
N THR A 334 0.10 16.73 -13.40
CA THR A 334 0.12 15.34 -12.95
C THR A 334 -1.18 14.61 -13.26
N ASN A 335 -1.11 13.28 -13.36
CA ASN A 335 -2.31 12.44 -13.53
C ASN A 335 -3.02 12.25 -12.19
N PHE A 336 -4.35 12.48 -12.17
CA PHE A 336 -5.19 12.38 -10.98
C PHE A 336 -5.75 10.97 -10.71
N GLY A 337 -5.02 9.92 -11.11
CA GLY A 337 -5.41 8.52 -10.92
C GLY A 337 -6.06 7.84 -12.13
N GLY A 338 -6.06 8.47 -13.30
CA GLY A 338 -6.56 7.87 -14.54
C GLY A 338 -5.64 6.75 -15.09
N PRO A 339 -6.15 5.90 -15.99
CA PRO A 339 -5.34 4.88 -16.65
C PRO A 339 -4.26 5.54 -17.50
N HIS A 340 -3.05 4.98 -17.45
CA HIS A 340 -1.92 5.44 -18.25
C HIS A 340 -1.00 4.27 -18.56
N LYS A 341 -0.25 4.39 -19.66
CA LYS A 341 0.73 3.37 -20.05
C LYS A 341 1.83 3.30 -19.00
N ARG A 342 2.03 2.11 -18.43
CA ARG A 342 3.15 1.82 -17.53
C ARG A 342 4.48 2.03 -18.25
N LEU A 343 5.35 2.86 -17.67
CA LEU A 343 6.70 3.14 -18.20
C LEU A 343 7.76 2.66 -17.20
N PRO A 344 8.75 1.85 -17.62
CA PRO A 344 9.82 1.42 -16.71
C PRO A 344 10.52 2.62 -16.05
N PRO A 345 10.79 2.57 -14.74
CA PRO A 345 10.72 1.41 -13.83
C PRO A 345 9.41 1.32 -13.01
N GLU A 346 8.28 1.86 -13.50
CA GLU A 346 6.99 1.74 -12.80
C GLU A 346 6.58 0.28 -12.62
N SER A 347 6.14 -0.07 -11.41
CA SER A 347 5.75 -1.43 -11.05
C SER A 347 4.31 -1.72 -11.44
N PHE A 348 4.03 -2.98 -11.79
CA PHE A 348 2.67 -3.48 -11.97
C PHE A 348 1.78 -3.22 -10.74
N TYR A 349 2.35 -3.28 -9.53
CA TYR A 349 1.58 -3.06 -8.30
C TYR A 349 1.17 -1.59 -8.12
N THR A 350 1.90 -0.66 -8.74
CA THR A 350 1.55 0.77 -8.79
C THR A 350 0.56 1.05 -9.92
N ASN A 351 0.74 0.40 -11.07
CA ASN A 351 -0.07 0.58 -12.25
C ASN A 351 -0.32 -0.78 -12.92
N SER A 352 -1.50 -1.35 -12.70
CA SER A 352 -1.87 -2.67 -13.21
C SER A 352 -2.63 -2.60 -14.54
N TRP A 353 -2.65 -1.42 -15.18
CA TRP A 353 -3.20 -1.21 -16.50
C TRP A 353 -2.19 -1.62 -17.61
N PRO A 354 -2.65 -2.29 -18.68
CA PRO A 354 -4.03 -2.67 -18.96
C PRO A 354 -4.43 -4.05 -18.43
N GLU A 355 -3.53 -4.83 -17.82
CA GLU A 355 -3.73 -6.27 -17.65
C GLU A 355 -4.84 -6.67 -16.68
N CYS A 356 -5.16 -5.81 -15.71
CA CYS A 356 -6.26 -6.06 -14.78
C CYS A 356 -7.61 -5.55 -15.26
N PHE A 357 -7.68 -5.03 -16.47
CA PHE A 357 -8.89 -4.39 -17.00
C PHE A 357 -9.27 -5.02 -18.33
N CYS A 358 -10.57 -5.09 -18.56
CA CYS A 358 -11.06 -5.39 -19.88
C CYS A 358 -10.73 -4.23 -20.85
N GLN A 359 -10.62 -4.56 -22.13
CA GLN A 359 -10.31 -3.64 -23.20
C GLN A 359 -11.54 -3.45 -24.09
N THR A 360 -11.90 -2.20 -24.36
CA THR A 360 -13.04 -1.88 -25.24
C THR A 360 -12.78 -2.30 -26.68
N SER A 361 -11.54 -2.18 -27.15
CA SER A 361 -11.10 -2.57 -28.49
C SER A 361 -10.01 -3.64 -28.43
N ALA A 362 -10.32 -4.80 -27.87
CA ALA A 362 -9.37 -5.88 -27.71
C ALA A 362 -9.18 -6.71 -28.99
N SER A 363 -7.93 -7.00 -29.36
CA SER A 363 -7.61 -7.97 -30.43
C SER A 363 -8.00 -9.40 -30.04
N ASN A 364 -7.88 -9.74 -28.76
CA ASN A 364 -8.26 -11.03 -28.20
C ASN A 364 -9.69 -10.95 -27.61
N PRO A 365 -10.64 -11.81 -28.03
CA PRO A 365 -12.00 -11.82 -27.47
C PRO A 365 -12.06 -11.97 -25.95
N ALA A 366 -11.12 -12.71 -25.34
CA ALA A 366 -11.08 -12.91 -23.89
C ALA A 366 -10.76 -11.62 -23.10
N ASP A 367 -10.20 -10.61 -23.77
CA ASP A 367 -9.87 -9.32 -23.18
C ASP A 367 -10.98 -8.29 -23.36
N LYS A 368 -12.05 -8.60 -24.10
CA LYS A 368 -13.10 -7.61 -24.38
C LYS A 368 -13.92 -7.29 -23.14
N CYS A 369 -14.23 -6.01 -22.97
CA CYS A 369 -15.21 -5.61 -21.96
C CYS A 369 -16.58 -6.24 -22.22
N PRO A 370 -17.30 -6.67 -21.16
CA PRO A 370 -18.68 -7.07 -21.28
C PRO A 370 -19.49 -5.97 -21.99
N PRO A 371 -20.44 -6.35 -22.86
CA PRO A 371 -21.23 -5.39 -23.65
C PRO A 371 -22.21 -4.57 -22.78
N ASP A 372 -22.60 -5.11 -21.62
CA ASP A 372 -23.50 -4.44 -20.68
C ASP A 372 -22.73 -3.49 -19.77
N ASN A 373 -23.31 -2.32 -19.49
CA ASN A 373 -22.72 -1.31 -18.63
C ASN A 373 -22.44 -1.92 -17.25
N VAL A 374 -21.17 -2.16 -16.96
CA VAL A 374 -20.67 -2.84 -15.74
C VAL A 374 -21.19 -2.17 -14.47
N LEU A 375 -21.55 -0.88 -14.53
CA LEU A 375 -22.20 -0.15 -13.44
C LEU A 375 -23.55 -0.75 -13.02
N ASN A 376 -24.38 -1.21 -13.96
CA ASN A 376 -25.67 -1.84 -13.64
C ASN A 376 -25.48 -3.18 -12.90
N ILE A 377 -24.39 -3.90 -13.21
CA ILE A 377 -24.06 -5.18 -12.58
C ILE A 377 -23.45 -4.94 -11.20
N LEU A 378 -22.53 -3.98 -11.06
CA LEU A 378 -21.93 -3.60 -9.78
C LEU A 378 -22.95 -3.02 -8.79
N ASP A 379 -23.85 -2.16 -9.25
CA ASP A 379 -24.95 -1.63 -8.42
C ASP A 379 -25.90 -2.75 -8.00
N SER A 380 -26.17 -3.72 -8.88
CA SER A 380 -26.97 -4.89 -8.50
C SER A 380 -26.26 -5.78 -7.48
N GLN A 381 -24.95 -6.01 -7.58
CA GLN A 381 -24.20 -6.84 -6.63
C GLN A 381 -24.04 -6.17 -5.25
N LEU A 382 -23.75 -4.85 -5.23
CA LEU A 382 -23.71 -4.07 -3.99
C LEU A 382 -25.09 -3.90 -3.34
N ALA A 383 -26.18 -3.97 -4.11
CA ALA A 383 -27.54 -4.00 -3.60
C ALA A 383 -27.91 -5.39 -3.04
N THR A 384 -27.52 -6.47 -3.71
CA THR A 384 -27.75 -7.84 -3.23
C THR A 384 -27.02 -8.12 -1.92
N GLU A 385 -25.78 -7.65 -1.76
CA GLU A 385 -25.04 -7.73 -0.49
C GLU A 385 -25.74 -6.98 0.65
N ARG A 386 -26.42 -5.86 0.37
CA ARG A 386 -27.23 -5.14 1.38
C ARG A 386 -28.56 -5.82 1.70
N ILE A 387 -29.12 -6.59 0.77
CA ILE A 387 -30.40 -7.30 0.95
C ILE A 387 -30.19 -8.57 1.77
N ASP A 388 -29.12 -9.34 1.50
CA ASP A 388 -28.73 -10.51 2.29
C ASP A 388 -28.41 -10.15 3.76
N ASP A 389 -27.77 -9.00 3.99
CA ASP A 389 -27.55 -8.48 5.35
C ASP A 389 -28.86 -8.06 6.03
N SER A 390 -29.89 -7.64 5.28
CA SER A 390 -31.20 -7.25 5.86
C SER A 390 -32.12 -8.45 6.13
N GLU A 391 -32.08 -9.47 5.26
CA GLU A 391 -32.89 -10.69 5.42
C GLU A 391 -32.34 -11.58 6.54
N SER A 392 -31.02 -11.64 6.72
CA SER A 392 -30.40 -12.35 7.85
C SER A 392 -30.70 -11.71 9.21
N ILE A 393 -30.83 -10.37 9.25
CA ILE A 393 -31.28 -9.64 10.44
C ILE A 393 -32.77 -9.87 10.69
N ALA A 394 -33.61 -9.83 9.64
CA ALA A 394 -35.05 -10.06 9.79
C ALA A 394 -35.39 -11.49 10.25
N SER A 395 -34.64 -12.51 9.81
CA SER A 395 -34.86 -13.90 10.24
C SER A 395 -34.50 -14.18 11.71
N ASN A 396 -33.64 -13.35 12.32
CA ASN A 396 -33.25 -13.49 13.73
C ASN A 396 -34.21 -12.80 14.70
N PHE A 397 -35.14 -11.97 14.23
CA PHE A 397 -36.13 -11.30 15.09
C PHE A 397 -37.50 -12.00 15.14
N THR A 398 -37.72 -13.04 14.35
CA THR A 398 -39.02 -13.75 14.29
C THR A 398 -39.06 -15.10 15.02
N SER A 399 -38.00 -15.54 15.70
CA SER A 399 -37.96 -16.85 16.38
C SER A 399 -38.10 -16.84 17.90
N ASP A 400 -38.30 -15.68 18.55
CA ASP A 400 -38.39 -15.57 20.03
C ASP A 400 -39.69 -14.90 20.53
N VAL A 401 -40.82 -15.21 19.91
CA VAL A 401 -42.15 -14.98 20.50
C VAL A 401 -43.05 -16.17 20.18
N ASP A 402 -42.86 -17.27 20.93
CA ASP A 402 -43.90 -18.20 21.38
C ASP A 402 -43.25 -19.45 21.97
N LYS A 403 -43.00 -19.43 23.29
CA LYS A 403 -43.07 -20.58 24.20
C LYS A 403 -42.99 -20.17 25.66
#